data_AF-A0A7K0V3H7-F1
#
_entry.id   AF-A0A7K0V3H7-F1
#
_cell.length_a   1.000
_cell.length_b   1.000
_cell.length_c   1.000
_cell.angle_alpha   90.00
_cell.angle_beta   90.00
_cell.angle_gamma   90.00
#
_symmetry.space_group_name_H-M   'P 1'
#
loop_
_entity.id
_entity.type
_entity.pdbx_description
1 polymer ?
#
loop_
_entity_poly.entity_id
_entity_poly.type
_entity_poly.pdbx_seq_one_letter_code
_entity_poly.pdbx_strand_id
1 'polypeptide(L)'
;MSTDTPFIPQSSEEQPPDPMALRGVFQNPAFVRLWTAQVLSSLGDWVGLFAILAITARVSNNSATAVSLVMVARMLPSFFLATLGGVIVDRFDRRKVMMFADFGRAALLCVLPFANSLWVLVAVSFSLEIFTLLWGPAKDAALPSVVPKEQLANANSLGLVASYGTFPFGGVIFSALA
;
A
#
# COMPACT_ATOMS: atom_id res chain seq x y z
N MET A 1 -39.20 23.05 -36.86
CA MET A 1 -39.21 22.28 -35.60
C MET A 1 -37.91 21.50 -35.59
N SER A 2 -36.84 22.14 -35.11
CA SER A 2 -35.49 21.58 -35.12
C SER A 2 -35.37 20.62 -33.94
N THR A 3 -35.11 19.36 -34.23
CA THR A 3 -34.80 18.35 -33.21
C THR A 3 -33.39 18.63 -32.71
N ASP A 4 -33.28 19.32 -31.58
CA ASP A 4 -32.05 19.36 -30.79
C ASP A 4 -31.76 17.94 -30.32
N THR A 5 -30.80 17.30 -31.00
CA THR A 5 -30.26 16.03 -30.54
C THR A 5 -29.50 16.32 -29.24
N PRO A 6 -29.75 15.56 -28.16
CA PRO A 6 -29.03 15.76 -26.91
C PRO A 6 -27.52 15.62 -27.13
N PHE A 7 -26.73 16.58 -26.64
CA PHE A 7 -25.28 16.46 -26.58
C PHE A 7 -24.93 15.30 -25.64
N ILE A 8 -24.62 14.13 -26.19
CA ILE A 8 -24.00 13.03 -25.44
C ILE A 8 -22.49 13.31 -25.46
N PRO A 9 -21.87 13.70 -24.33
CA PRO A 9 -20.42 13.79 -24.27
C PRO A 9 -19.86 12.42 -24.67
N GLN A 10 -19.05 12.39 -25.72
CA GLN A 10 -18.33 11.18 -26.11
C GLN A 10 -17.54 10.74 -24.88
N SER A 11 -17.93 9.62 -24.28
CA SER A 11 -17.16 8.98 -23.22
C SER A 11 -15.78 8.77 -23.79
N SER A 12 -14.79 9.52 -23.31
CA SER A 12 -13.39 9.31 -23.63
C SER A 12 -13.15 7.82 -23.50
N GLU A 13 -12.96 7.11 -24.63
CA GLU A 13 -12.59 5.71 -24.59
C GLU A 13 -11.36 5.66 -23.69
N GLU A 14 -11.46 5.00 -22.53
CA GLU A 14 -10.31 4.66 -21.70
C GLU A 14 -9.46 3.70 -22.51
N GLN A 15 -8.70 4.26 -23.45
CA GLN A 15 -7.81 3.53 -24.30
C GLN A 15 -6.76 2.90 -23.37
N PRO A 16 -6.60 1.56 -23.39
CA PRO A 16 -5.68 0.88 -22.51
C PRO A 16 -4.28 1.50 -22.65
N PRO A 17 -3.53 1.62 -21.54
CA PRO A 17 -2.27 2.36 -21.53
C PRO A 17 -1.32 1.81 -22.60
N ASP A 18 -0.86 2.69 -23.49
CA ASP A 18 0.06 2.33 -24.57
C ASP A 18 1.32 1.64 -23.99
N PRO A 19 1.65 0.39 -24.40
CA PRO A 19 2.84 -0.32 -23.95
C PRO A 19 4.15 0.46 -24.13
N MET A 20 4.26 1.29 -25.18
CA MET A 20 5.42 2.17 -25.37
C MET A 20 5.47 3.28 -24.31
N ALA A 21 4.30 3.77 -23.89
CA ALA A 21 4.20 4.79 -22.85
C ALA A 21 4.54 4.25 -21.46
N LEU A 22 4.30 2.97 -21.17
CA LEU A 22 4.77 2.31 -19.93
C LEU A 22 6.30 2.23 -19.87
N ARG A 23 6.96 1.87 -20.99
CA ARG A 23 8.43 1.84 -21.07
C ARG A 23 9.06 3.20 -20.83
N GLY A 24 8.42 4.28 -21.27
CA GLY A 24 8.87 5.65 -21.05
C GLY A 24 8.99 6.01 -19.57
N VAL A 25 8.11 5.50 -18.70
CA VAL A 25 8.14 5.78 -17.25
C VAL A 25 9.37 5.13 -16.59
N PHE A 26 9.72 3.91 -17.00
CA PHE A 26 10.88 3.18 -16.46
C PHE A 26 12.24 3.74 -16.90
N GLN A 27 12.29 4.64 -17.89
CA GLN A 27 13.52 5.35 -18.26
C GLN A 27 13.90 6.41 -17.21
N ASN A 28 12.96 6.82 -16.36
CA ASN A 28 13.21 7.79 -15.31
C ASN A 28 13.76 7.10 -14.05
N PRO A 29 15.04 7.31 -13.68
CA PRO A 29 15.65 6.63 -12.54
C PRO A 29 15.01 6.99 -11.20
N ALA A 30 14.43 8.20 -11.08
CA ALA A 30 13.72 8.61 -9.87
C ALA A 30 12.40 7.83 -9.71
N PHE A 31 11.70 7.59 -10.82
CA PHE A 31 10.51 6.73 -10.82
C PHE A 31 10.86 5.28 -10.49
N VAL A 32 11.89 4.72 -11.13
CA VAL A 32 12.35 3.35 -10.84
C VAL A 32 12.65 3.18 -9.36
N ARG A 33 13.37 4.12 -8.74
CA ARG A 33 13.67 4.08 -7.31
C ARG A 33 12.40 4.10 -6.44
N LEU A 34 11.43 4.95 -6.76
CA LEU A 34 10.15 5.02 -6.05
C LEU A 34 9.34 3.73 -6.22
N TRP A 35 9.26 3.22 -7.45
CA TRP A 35 8.53 2.01 -7.80
C TRP A 35 9.12 0.77 -7.13
N THR A 36 10.45 0.61 -7.14
CA THR A 36 11.12 -0.50 -6.44
C THR A 36 10.92 -0.43 -4.92
N ALA A 37 10.97 0.78 -4.34
CA ALA A 37 10.67 0.95 -2.92
C ALA A 37 9.22 0.54 -2.59
N GLN A 38 8.27 0.91 -3.45
CA GLN A 38 6.88 0.53 -3.30
C GLN A 38 6.68 -0.99 -3.42
N VAL A 39 7.28 -1.64 -4.43
CA VAL A 39 7.24 -3.10 -4.59
C VAL A 39 7.75 -3.81 -3.33
N LEU A 40 8.91 -3.39 -2.82
CA LEU A 40 9.50 -4.02 -1.64
C LEU A 40 8.65 -3.79 -0.38
N SER A 41 8.15 -2.56 -0.21
CA SER A 41 7.22 -2.21 0.86
C SER A 41 5.96 -3.07 0.83
N SER A 42 5.31 -3.16 -0.31
CA SER A 42 4.06 -3.91 -0.47
C SER A 42 4.28 -5.41 -0.32
N LEU A 43 5.41 -5.94 -0.78
CA LEU A 43 5.78 -7.33 -0.51
C LEU A 43 5.89 -7.59 1.00
N GLY A 44 6.52 -6.68 1.73
CA GLY A 44 6.60 -6.73 3.20
C GLY A 44 5.24 -6.66 3.88
N ASP A 45 4.32 -5.83 3.38
CA ASP A 45 2.94 -5.76 3.88
C ASP A 45 2.21 -7.10 3.71
N TRP A 46 2.34 -7.75 2.56
CA TRP A 46 1.72 -9.05 2.30
C TRP A 46 2.31 -10.15 3.17
N VAL A 47 3.64 -10.25 3.25
CA VAL A 47 4.31 -11.21 4.15
C VAL A 47 3.90 -10.97 5.61
N GLY A 48 3.86 -9.70 6.02
CA GLY A 48 3.45 -9.29 7.37
C GLY A 48 2.00 -9.65 7.68
N LEU A 49 1.09 -9.47 6.72
CA LEU A 49 -0.31 -9.88 6.87
C LEU A 49 -0.43 -11.39 7.09
N PHE A 50 0.23 -12.20 6.26
CA PHE A 50 0.19 -13.66 6.42
C PHE A 50 0.82 -14.12 7.75
N ALA A 51 1.95 -13.52 8.14
CA ALA A 51 2.57 -13.78 9.43
C ALA A 51 1.64 -13.47 10.60
N ILE A 52 0.98 -12.31 10.60
CA ILE A 52 0.04 -11.92 11.65
C ILE A 52 -1.13 -12.91 11.73
N LEU A 53 -1.70 -13.28 10.58
CA LEU A 53 -2.82 -14.23 10.54
C LEU A 53 -2.41 -15.60 11.11
N ALA A 54 -1.26 -16.12 10.68
CA ALA A 54 -0.76 -17.41 11.14
C ALA A 54 -0.40 -17.42 12.62
N ILE A 55 0.30 -16.39 13.11
CA ILE A 55 0.68 -16.27 14.52
C ILE A 55 -0.58 -16.07 15.39
N THR A 56 -1.55 -15.29 14.94
CA THR A 56 -2.83 -15.11 15.66
C THR A 56 -3.57 -16.43 15.77
N ALA A 57 -3.69 -17.19 14.68
CA ALA A 57 -4.31 -18.51 14.71
C ALA A 57 -3.56 -19.44 15.68
N ARG A 58 -2.23 -19.47 15.64
CA ARG A 58 -1.41 -20.30 16.53
C ARG A 58 -1.59 -19.94 18.02
N VAL A 59 -1.47 -18.65 18.38
CA VAL A 59 -1.56 -18.17 19.77
C VAL A 59 -2.96 -18.31 20.34
N SER A 60 -3.99 -18.27 19.49
CA SER A 60 -5.39 -18.33 19.91
C SER A 60 -6.05 -19.71 19.77
N ASN A 61 -5.29 -20.78 19.51
CA ASN A 61 -5.80 -22.14 19.24
C ASN A 61 -6.82 -22.17 18.08
N ASN A 62 -6.48 -21.53 16.96
CA ASN A 62 -7.29 -21.42 15.74
C ASN A 62 -8.64 -20.71 15.94
N SER A 63 -8.69 -19.75 16.85
CA SER A 63 -9.91 -18.98 17.10
C SER A 63 -10.17 -17.96 15.99
N ALA A 64 -11.27 -18.16 15.26
CA ALA A 64 -11.72 -17.23 14.22
C ALA A 64 -12.00 -15.83 14.78
N THR A 65 -12.56 -15.73 16.00
CA THR A 65 -12.86 -14.43 16.64
C THR A 65 -11.60 -13.66 16.97
N ALA A 66 -10.51 -14.34 17.36
CA ALA A 66 -9.22 -13.69 17.61
C ALA A 66 -8.62 -13.11 16.31
N VAL A 67 -8.69 -13.86 15.21
CA VAL A 67 -8.26 -13.38 13.89
C VAL A 67 -9.08 -12.18 13.45
N SER A 68 -10.42 -12.25 13.59
CA SER A 68 -11.31 -11.12 13.26
C SER A 68 -10.99 -9.88 14.10
N LEU A 69 -10.71 -10.03 15.40
CA LEU A 69 -10.35 -8.91 16.27
C LEU A 69 -9.07 -8.21 15.78
N VAL A 70 -8.06 -8.98 15.39
CA VAL A 70 -6.81 -8.44 14.84
C VAL A 70 -7.07 -7.73 13.50
N MET A 71 -7.93 -8.27 12.64
CA MET A 71 -8.30 -7.60 11.37
C MET A 71 -9.07 -6.30 11.61
N VAL A 72 -10.02 -6.27 12.55
CA VAL A 72 -10.71 -5.03 12.93
C VAL A 72 -9.71 -3.98 13.42
N ALA A 73 -8.73 -4.38 14.24
CA ALA A 73 -7.69 -3.48 14.70
C ALA A 73 -6.83 -2.92 13.56
N ARG A 74 -6.62 -3.66 12.47
CA ARG A 74 -5.97 -3.15 11.26
C ARG A 74 -6.82 -2.16 10.49
N MET A 75 -8.13 -2.36 10.41
CA MET A 75 -9.00 -1.45 9.67
C MET A 75 -9.22 -0.13 10.42
N LEU A 76 -9.14 -0.16 11.76
CA LEU A 76 -9.49 0.95 12.63
C LEU A 76 -8.66 2.23 12.36
N PRO A 77 -7.32 2.19 12.19
CA PRO A 77 -6.51 3.36 11.84
C PRO A 77 -6.97 4.10 10.59
N SER A 78 -7.49 3.40 9.58
CA SER A 78 -7.90 4.01 8.31
C SER A 78 -9.01 5.06 8.50
N PHE A 79 -9.93 4.82 9.44
CA PHE A 79 -11.02 5.76 9.74
C PHE A 79 -10.51 7.08 10.32
N PHE A 80 -9.47 7.03 11.15
CA PHE A 80 -8.91 8.23 11.80
C PHE A 80 -7.87 8.93 10.91
N LEU A 81 -7.10 8.17 10.15
CA LEU A 81 -5.99 8.70 9.34
C LEU A 81 -6.43 9.14 7.94
N ALA A 82 -7.60 8.72 7.45
CA ALA A 82 -8.13 9.20 6.16
C ALA A 82 -8.24 10.74 6.12
N THR A 83 -8.56 11.38 7.24
CA THR A 83 -8.65 12.86 7.35
C THR A 83 -7.31 13.54 7.65
N LEU A 84 -6.39 12.85 8.34
CA LEU A 84 -5.09 13.40 8.76
C LEU A 84 -3.97 13.19 7.73
N GLY A 85 -4.12 12.20 6.85
CA GLY A 85 -3.06 11.77 5.92
C GLY A 85 -2.59 12.87 4.97
N GLY A 86 -3.50 13.72 4.48
CA GLY A 86 -3.15 14.87 3.63
C GLY A 86 -2.31 15.91 4.37
N VAL A 87 -2.70 16.26 5.59
CA VAL A 87 -2.02 17.32 6.38
C VAL A 87 -0.58 16.94 6.74
N ILE A 88 -0.33 15.66 7.04
CA ILE A 88 1.01 15.19 7.39
C ILE A 88 1.92 15.29 6.15
N VAL A 89 1.46 14.83 4.99
CA VAL A 89 2.30 14.79 3.79
C VAL A 89 2.53 16.16 3.17
N ASP A 90 1.63 17.10 3.38
CA ASP A 90 1.81 18.49 2.92
C ASP A 90 2.90 19.23 3.70
N ARG A 91 3.20 18.82 4.94
CA ARG A 91 4.17 19.50 5.83
C ARG A 91 5.55 18.86 5.89
N PHE A 92 5.65 17.57 5.57
CA PHE A 92 6.90 16.82 5.70
C PHE A 92 7.46 16.39 4.34
N ASP A 93 8.76 16.12 4.31
CA ASP A 93 9.41 15.54 3.15
C ASP A 93 8.87 14.13 2.91
N ARG A 94 8.15 13.96 1.78
CA ARG A 94 7.52 12.69 1.37
C ARG A 94 8.47 11.50 1.42
N ARG A 95 9.75 11.71 1.04
CA ARG A 95 10.76 10.64 1.07
C ARG A 95 11.05 10.20 2.50
N LYS A 96 11.16 11.14 3.42
CA LYS A 96 11.41 10.85 4.84
C LYS A 96 10.20 10.18 5.49
N VAL A 97 8.98 10.57 5.12
CA VAL A 97 7.75 9.92 5.57
C VAL A 97 7.71 8.45 5.15
N MET A 98 7.98 8.15 3.88
CA MET A 98 8.04 6.76 3.39
C MET A 98 9.13 5.95 4.10
N MET A 99 10.34 6.50 4.25
CA MET A 99 11.42 5.83 4.98
C MET A 99 11.04 5.53 6.44
N PHE A 100 10.44 6.50 7.14
CA PHE A 100 10.02 6.32 8.52
C PHE A 100 8.93 5.24 8.65
N ALA A 101 7.98 5.21 7.71
CA ALA A 101 6.97 4.16 7.64
C ALA A 101 7.59 2.78 7.39
N ASP A 102 8.56 2.66 6.49
CA ASP A 102 9.27 1.40 6.21
C ASP A 102 10.02 0.90 7.45
N PHE A 103 10.78 1.78 8.12
CA PHE A 103 11.52 1.41 9.31
C PHE A 103 10.61 1.06 10.49
N GLY A 104 9.52 1.81 10.70
CA GLY A 104 8.52 1.53 11.72
C GLY A 104 7.87 0.16 11.50
N ARG A 105 7.49 -0.14 10.25
CA ARG A 105 6.93 -1.45 9.90
C ARG A 105 7.93 -2.57 10.08
N ALA A 106 9.16 -2.41 9.59
CA ALA A 106 10.20 -3.42 9.75
C ALA A 106 10.45 -3.74 11.24
N ALA A 107 10.54 -2.72 12.09
CA ALA A 107 10.71 -2.90 13.53
C ALA A 107 9.54 -3.66 14.16
N LEU A 108 8.30 -3.31 13.80
CA LEU A 108 7.09 -4.00 14.29
C LEU A 108 7.02 -5.47 13.81
N LEU A 109 7.40 -5.74 12.56
CA LEU A 109 7.45 -7.10 12.03
C LEU A 109 8.50 -7.96 12.76
N CYS A 110 9.64 -7.39 13.16
CA CYS A 110 10.63 -8.09 13.98
C CYS A 110 10.11 -8.48 15.38
N VAL A 111 9.06 -7.81 15.89
CA VAL A 111 8.44 -8.14 17.18
C VAL A 111 7.51 -9.35 17.06
N LEU A 112 6.91 -9.60 15.89
CA LEU A 112 5.89 -10.63 15.69
C LEU A 112 6.29 -12.04 16.15
N PRO A 113 7.50 -12.56 15.86
CA PRO A 113 7.91 -13.90 16.31
C PRO A 113 7.91 -14.08 17.82
N PHE A 114 8.01 -12.99 18.58
CA PHE A 114 8.05 -12.98 20.04
C PHE A 114 6.68 -12.69 20.66
N ALA A 115 5.64 -12.47 19.85
CA ALA A 115 4.30 -12.15 20.33
C ALA A 115 3.61 -13.40 20.89
N ASN A 116 3.47 -13.46 22.21
CA ASN A 116 2.83 -14.58 22.93
C ASN A 116 1.41 -14.27 23.42
N SER A 117 0.86 -13.10 23.06
CA SER A 117 -0.44 -12.64 23.54
C SER A 117 -1.23 -12.01 22.40
N LEU A 118 -2.53 -12.30 22.35
CA LEU A 118 -3.45 -11.71 21.40
C LEU A 118 -3.44 -10.17 21.44
N TRP A 119 -3.31 -9.59 22.63
CA TRP A 119 -3.27 -8.13 22.79
C TRP A 119 -2.03 -7.49 22.17
N VAL A 120 -0.89 -8.20 22.19
CA VAL A 120 0.32 -7.75 21.49
C VAL A 120 0.08 -7.75 19.99
N LEU A 121 -0.54 -8.81 19.45
CA LEU A 121 -0.87 -8.91 18.03
C LEU A 121 -1.85 -7.82 17.59
N VAL A 122 -2.85 -7.51 18.41
CA VAL A 122 -3.79 -6.39 18.18
C VAL A 122 -3.05 -5.05 18.14
N ALA A 123 -2.21 -4.76 19.14
CA ALA A 123 -1.47 -3.50 19.22
C ALA A 123 -0.46 -3.34 18.07
N VAL A 124 0.29 -4.40 17.74
CA VAL A 124 1.23 -4.41 16.62
C VAL A 124 0.49 -4.22 15.30
N SER A 125 -0.65 -4.89 15.10
CA SER A 125 -1.44 -4.79 13.86
C SER A 125 -2.03 -3.40 13.65
N PHE A 126 -2.56 -2.80 14.71
CA PHE A 126 -3.02 -1.40 14.70
C PHE A 126 -1.87 -0.45 14.35
N SER A 127 -0.72 -0.62 15.00
CA SER A 127 0.47 0.23 14.77
C SER A 127 1.04 0.07 13.37
N LEU A 128 1.08 -1.16 12.84
CA LEU A 128 1.52 -1.45 11.48
C LEU A 128 0.67 -0.70 10.47
N GLU A 129 -0.66 -0.75 10.62
CA GLU A 129 -1.54 -0.08 9.67
C GLU A 129 -1.35 1.45 9.70
N ILE A 130 -1.11 2.06 10.86
CA ILE A 130 -0.79 3.49 10.94
C ILE A 130 0.36 3.83 10.00
N PHE A 131 1.45 3.06 10.03
CA PHE A 131 2.58 3.28 9.15
C PHE A 131 2.26 2.98 7.68
N THR A 132 1.53 1.91 7.39
CA THR A 132 1.11 1.56 6.02
C THR A 132 0.27 2.69 5.40
N LEU A 133 -0.61 3.32 6.17
CA LEU A 133 -1.49 4.40 5.69
C LEU A 133 -0.73 5.69 5.33
N LEU A 134 0.49 5.89 5.85
CA LEU A 134 1.32 7.04 5.48
C LEU A 134 1.87 6.93 4.05
N TRP A 135 1.97 5.72 3.51
CA TRP A 135 2.63 5.47 2.21
C TRP A 135 1.82 6.01 1.03
N GLY A 136 0.49 5.84 1.04
CA GLY A 136 -0.41 6.27 -0.04
C GLY A 136 -0.31 7.77 -0.32
N PRO A 137 -0.66 8.65 0.64
CA PRO A 137 -0.57 10.10 0.47
C PRO A 137 0.85 10.57 0.16
N ALA A 138 1.88 9.98 0.79
CA ALA A 138 3.28 10.34 0.55
C ALA A 138 3.71 10.05 -0.89
N LYS A 139 3.33 8.88 -1.41
CA LYS A 139 3.55 8.51 -2.82
C LYS A 139 2.80 9.45 -3.76
N ASP A 140 1.52 9.70 -3.50
CA ASP A 140 0.68 10.52 -4.38
C ASP A 140 1.16 11.97 -4.44
N ALA A 141 1.70 12.51 -3.34
CA ALA A 141 2.33 13.83 -3.33
C ALA A 141 3.74 13.85 -3.96
N ALA A 142 4.48 12.73 -3.92
CA ALA A 142 5.80 12.62 -4.53
C ALA A 142 5.74 12.44 -6.05
N LEU A 143 4.77 11.67 -6.55
CA LEU A 143 4.72 11.22 -7.94
C LEU A 143 4.73 12.37 -8.98
N PRO A 144 3.97 13.47 -8.82
CA PRO A 144 3.98 14.61 -9.75
C PRO A 144 5.31 15.35 -9.85
N SER A 145 6.19 15.21 -8.85
CA SER A 145 7.55 15.77 -8.89
C SER A 145 8.57 14.83 -9.54
N VAL A 146 8.18 13.57 -9.74
CA VAL A 146 9.05 12.51 -10.26
C VAL A 146 8.82 12.31 -11.74
N VAL A 147 7.58 12.28 -12.22
CA VAL A 147 7.25 12.03 -13.63
C VAL A 147 6.52 13.22 -14.29
N PRO A 148 6.67 13.43 -15.61
CA PRO A 148 5.88 14.40 -16.35
C PRO A 148 4.37 14.13 -16.24
N LYS A 149 3.55 15.17 -16.40
CA LYS A 149 2.08 15.08 -16.24
C LYS A 149 1.46 14.05 -17.18
N GLU A 150 2.01 13.94 -18.38
CA GLU A 150 1.59 13.04 -19.45
C GLU A 150 1.82 11.57 -19.08
N GLN A 151 2.76 11.29 -18.17
CA GLN A 151 3.09 9.95 -17.70
C GLN A 151 2.41 9.58 -16.37
N LEU A 152 1.66 10.50 -15.74
CA LEU A 152 1.09 10.27 -14.41
C LEU A 152 0.08 9.11 -14.38
N ALA A 153 -0.76 9.00 -15.41
CA ALA A 153 -1.72 7.89 -15.51
C ALA A 153 -0.99 6.54 -15.55
N ASN A 154 0.03 6.41 -16.40
CA ASN A 154 0.86 5.21 -16.51
C ASN A 154 1.60 4.90 -15.21
N ALA A 155 2.17 5.92 -14.57
CA ALA A 155 2.89 5.79 -13.32
C ALA A 155 1.96 5.33 -12.18
N ASN A 156 0.72 5.83 -12.12
CA ASN A 156 -0.29 5.38 -11.17
C ASN A 156 -0.68 3.92 -11.41
N SER A 157 -0.92 3.53 -12.67
CA SER A 157 -1.21 2.14 -13.03
C SER A 157 -0.09 1.19 -12.61
N LEU A 158 1.17 1.55 -12.88
CA LEU A 158 2.34 0.78 -12.42
C LEU A 158 2.45 0.76 -10.88
N GLY A 159 2.02 1.83 -10.21
CA GLY A 159 1.89 1.87 -8.76
C GLY A 159 0.87 0.86 -8.23
N LEU A 160 -0.28 0.69 -8.88
CA LEU A 160 -1.24 -0.36 -8.50
C LEU A 160 -0.66 -1.76 -8.67
N VAL A 161 0.09 -1.99 -9.75
CA VAL A 161 0.82 -3.24 -9.97
C VAL A 161 1.85 -3.48 -8.85
N ALA A 162 2.58 -2.44 -8.42
CA ALA A 162 3.51 -2.57 -7.29
C ALA A 162 2.79 -2.92 -5.97
N SER A 163 1.65 -2.28 -5.70
CA SER A 163 0.89 -2.50 -4.46
C SER A 163 0.26 -3.89 -4.38
N TYR A 164 -0.39 -4.34 -5.46
CA TYR A 164 -1.23 -5.54 -5.42
C TYR A 164 -0.60 -6.73 -6.16
N GLY A 165 0.23 -6.48 -7.18
CA GLY A 165 0.90 -7.54 -7.93
C GLY A 165 1.92 -8.33 -7.12
N THR A 166 2.33 -7.83 -5.95
CA THR A 166 3.23 -8.49 -5.01
C THR A 166 2.54 -9.54 -4.13
N PHE A 167 1.20 -9.56 -4.09
CA PHE A 167 0.41 -10.46 -3.24
C PHE A 167 0.78 -11.95 -3.38
N PRO A 168 0.84 -12.54 -4.60
CA PRO A 168 1.17 -13.97 -4.74
C PRO A 168 2.57 -14.29 -4.22
N PHE A 169 3.53 -13.39 -4.45
CA PHE A 169 4.91 -13.55 -3.99
C PHE A 169 5.01 -13.48 -2.47
N GLY A 170 4.22 -12.62 -1.83
CA GLY A 170 4.14 -12.56 -0.37
C GLY A 170 3.71 -13.90 0.24
N GLY A 171 2.73 -14.58 -0.38
CA GLY A 171 2.28 -15.89 0.06
C GLY A 171 3.34 -16.98 -0.10
N VAL A 172 4.06 -16.98 -1.22
CA VAL A 172 5.17 -17.91 -1.48
C VAL A 172 6.31 -17.71 -0.47
N ILE A 173 6.73 -16.46 -0.24
CA ILE A 173 7.79 -16.14 0.72
C ILE A 173 7.37 -16.55 2.13
N PHE A 174 6.14 -16.21 2.53
CA PHE A 174 5.62 -16.60 3.84
C PHE A 174 5.63 -18.12 4.02
N SER A 175 5.12 -18.87 3.02
CA SER A 175 5.10 -20.34 3.06
C SER A 175 6.50 -20.94 3.22
N ALA A 176 7.53 -20.34 2.62
CA ALA A 176 8.90 -20.79 2.77
C ALA A 176 9.51 -20.52 4.17
N LEU A 177 8.91 -19.61 4.95
CA LEU A 177 9.40 -19.19 6.27
C LEU A 177 8.59 -19.77 7.45
N ALA A 178 7.40 -20.31 7.18
CA ALA A 178 6.38 -20.68 8.18
C ALA A 178 6.54 -22.11 8.74
#